data_AF-A0A533RVK8-F1
#
_entry.id   AF-A0A533RVK8-F1
#
_cell.length_a   1.000
_cell.length_b   1.000
_cell.length_c   1.000
_cell.angle_alpha   90.00
_cell.angle_beta   90.00
_cell.angle_gamma   90.00
#
_symmetry.space_group_name_H-M   'P 1'
#
loop_
_entity.id
_entity.type
_entity.pdbx_description
1 polymer ?
#
loop_
_entity_poly.entity_id
_entity_poly.type
_entity_poly.pdbx_seq_one_letter_code
_entity_poly.pdbx_strand_id
1 'polypeptide(L)'
;MGRNPFDLLNEDSIGQGLQIALLDLAGKAAGIPVYRLLGEKVRDECPFSWWAIDMPPEDWVEEVKLGLQLGYMSSKLKARPWFDIFQQMDAVSEAVPRGFTFSIDFNFFLRNAATAIPL
;
A
#
# COMPACT_ATOMS: atom_id res chain seq x y z
N MET A 1 -18.94 26.93 19.26
CA MET A 1 -17.85 26.86 18.26
C MET A 1 -18.32 27.48 16.96
N GLY A 2 -17.47 28.29 16.34
CA GLY A 2 -17.68 29.03 15.08
C GLY A 2 -16.33 29.47 14.51
N ARG A 3 -15.33 28.60 14.67
CA ARG A 3 -13.96 28.86 14.23
C ARG A 3 -13.83 28.55 12.75
N ASN A 4 -12.92 29.24 12.09
CA ASN A 4 -12.62 28.99 10.69
C ASN A 4 -11.94 27.60 10.57
N PRO A 5 -12.41 26.70 9.69
CA PRO A 5 -11.76 25.39 9.49
C PRO A 5 -10.29 25.50 9.08
N PHE A 6 -9.90 26.58 8.39
CA PHE A 6 -8.50 26.82 8.02
C PHE A 6 -7.59 27.04 9.24
N ASP A 7 -8.13 27.45 10.39
CA ASP A 7 -7.37 27.59 11.65
C ASP A 7 -7.10 26.23 12.32
N LEU A 8 -7.73 25.16 11.85
CA LEU A 8 -7.75 23.85 12.51
C LEU A 8 -7.10 22.73 11.68
N LEU A 9 -6.70 22.99 10.43
CA LEU A 9 -6.23 21.95 9.51
C LEU A 9 -5.02 21.16 10.03
N ASN A 10 -4.16 21.82 10.80
CA ASN A 10 -2.92 21.26 11.32
C ASN A 10 -2.97 21.04 12.85
N GLU A 11 -4.16 21.02 13.45
CA GLU A 11 -4.33 20.80 14.89
C GLU A 11 -4.46 19.30 15.18
N ASP A 12 -3.35 18.61 15.37
CA ASP A 12 -3.34 17.15 15.55
C ASP A 12 -4.09 16.68 16.82
N SER A 13 -4.26 17.55 17.82
CA SER A 13 -4.93 17.20 19.09
C SER A 13 -6.42 16.86 18.94
N ILE A 14 -7.06 17.24 17.83
CA ILE A 14 -8.46 16.90 17.55
C ILE A 14 -8.64 15.46 17.06
N GLY A 15 -7.54 14.79 16.71
CA GLY A 15 -7.53 13.42 16.21
C GLY A 15 -7.79 13.29 14.71
N GLN A 16 -7.34 12.15 14.17
CA GLN A 16 -7.27 11.89 12.72
C GLN A 16 -8.62 12.01 12.01
N GLY A 17 -9.69 11.48 12.62
CA GLY A 17 -11.03 11.50 12.01
C GLY A 17 -11.56 12.92 11.77
N LEU A 18 -11.43 13.78 12.78
CA LEU A 18 -11.84 15.19 12.67
C LEU A 18 -10.92 15.97 11.72
N GLN A 19 -9.62 15.70 11.74
CA GLN A 19 -8.66 16.34 10.84
C GLN A 19 -8.95 16.01 9.37
N ILE A 20 -9.27 14.74 9.03
CA ILE A 20 -9.70 14.33 7.68
C ILE A 20 -10.97 15.07 7.27
N ALA A 21 -11.96 15.17 8.17
CA ALA A 21 -13.21 15.87 7.88
C ALA A 21 -13.01 17.37 7.65
N LEU A 22 -12.09 18.01 8.39
CA LEU A 22 -11.75 19.42 8.21
C LEU A 22 -11.02 19.68 6.89
N LEU A 23 -10.12 18.79 6.47
CA LEU A 23 -9.45 18.88 5.16
C LEU A 23 -10.47 18.78 4.01
N ASP A 24 -11.43 17.84 4.10
CA ASP A 24 -12.52 17.73 3.12
C ASP A 24 -13.39 18.99 3.10
N LEU A 25 -13.80 19.49 4.27
CA LEU A 25 -14.58 20.74 4.38
C LEU A 25 -13.83 21.94 3.79
N ALA A 26 -12.54 22.10 4.11
CA ALA A 26 -11.72 23.19 3.62
C ALA A 26 -11.53 23.13 2.09
N GLY A 27 -11.31 21.93 1.53
CA GLY A 27 -11.22 21.72 0.09
C GLY A 27 -12.51 22.10 -0.62
N LYS A 28 -13.66 21.65 -0.09
CA LYS A 28 -14.99 22.01 -0.60
C LYS A 28 -15.25 23.51 -0.52
N ALA A 29 -14.92 24.15 0.60
CA ALA A 29 -15.10 25.59 0.80
C ALA A 29 -14.24 26.43 -0.14
N ALA A 30 -13.01 25.98 -0.43
CA ALA A 30 -12.10 26.63 -1.38
C ALA A 30 -12.36 26.26 -2.85
N GLY A 31 -13.23 25.28 -3.14
CA GLY A 31 -13.50 24.80 -4.49
C GLY A 31 -12.31 24.09 -5.15
N ILE A 32 -11.41 23.51 -4.35
CA ILE A 32 -10.19 22.84 -4.83
C ILE A 32 -10.04 21.43 -4.24
N PRO A 33 -9.37 20.50 -4.94
CA PRO A 33 -9.05 19.20 -4.37
C PRO A 33 -8.07 19.34 -3.20
N VAL A 34 -8.21 18.46 -2.19
CA VAL A 34 -7.45 18.52 -0.93
C VAL A 34 -5.93 18.56 -1.13
N TYR A 35 -5.38 17.89 -2.15
CA TYR A 35 -3.92 17.91 -2.38
C TYR A 35 -3.37 19.33 -2.55
N ARG A 36 -4.16 20.29 -3.05
CA ARG A 36 -3.76 21.70 -3.19
C ARG A 36 -3.62 22.41 -1.84
N LEU A 37 -4.24 21.89 -0.78
CA LEU A 37 -4.05 22.35 0.60
C LEU A 37 -2.78 21.76 1.22
N LEU A 38 -2.30 20.63 0.70
CA LEU A 38 -1.14 19.88 1.21
C LEU A 38 0.17 20.25 0.52
N GLY A 39 0.11 20.96 -0.62
CA GLY A 39 1.27 21.46 -1.35
C GLY A 39 1.14 21.34 -2.86
N GLU A 40 2.29 21.24 -3.53
CA GLU A 40 2.36 21.09 -4.97
C GLU A 40 2.02 19.65 -5.40
N LYS A 41 1.40 19.53 -6.58
CA LYS A 41 1.14 18.21 -7.17
C LYS A 41 2.45 17.64 -7.70
N VAL A 42 2.95 16.57 -7.09
CA VAL A 42 4.21 15.93 -7.47
C VAL A 42 4.05 14.73 -8.42
N ARG A 43 2.82 14.25 -8.63
CA ARG A 43 2.50 13.15 -9.54
C ARG A 43 1.04 13.20 -9.99
N ASP A 44 0.76 12.77 -11.21
CA ASP A 44 -0.60 12.66 -11.74
C ASP A 44 -1.27 11.33 -11.38
N GLU A 45 -0.47 10.28 -11.20
CA GLU A 45 -0.92 8.92 -10.94
C GLU A 45 -0.12 8.30 -9.79
N CYS A 46 -0.72 7.34 -9.09
CA CYS A 46 -0.08 6.59 -8.02
C CYS A 46 -0.07 5.10 -8.41
N PRO A 47 1.10 4.43 -8.42
CA PRO A 47 1.14 3.01 -8.72
C PRO A 47 0.36 2.25 -7.64
N PHE A 48 -0.36 1.22 -8.07
CA PHE A 48 -1.13 0.35 -7.18
C PHE A 48 -0.63 -1.09 -7.33
N SER A 49 -0.58 -1.80 -6.19
CA SER A 49 -0.10 -3.18 -6.15
C SER A 49 -1.24 -4.12 -5.82
N TRP A 50 -1.30 -5.25 -6.52
CA TRP A 50 -2.23 -6.33 -6.23
C TRP A 50 -1.91 -6.91 -4.86
N TRP A 51 -2.91 -7.04 -3.99
CA TRP A 51 -2.68 -7.50 -2.62
C TRP A 51 -3.25 -8.89 -2.44
N ALA A 52 -2.44 -9.80 -1.91
CA ALA A 52 -2.88 -11.13 -1.48
C ALA A 52 -2.43 -11.42 -0.05
N ILE A 53 -3.28 -12.13 0.70
CA ILE A 53 -2.95 -12.65 2.04
C ILE A 53 -1.94 -13.80 1.91
N ASP A 54 -1.47 -14.35 3.02
CA ASP A 54 -0.64 -15.56 3.00
C ASP A 54 -1.44 -16.77 2.51
N MET A 55 -0.87 -17.47 1.52
CA MET A 55 -1.50 -18.62 0.86
C MET A 55 -0.41 -19.62 0.40
N PRO A 56 -0.74 -20.89 0.12
CA PRO A 56 0.14 -21.80 -0.59
C PRO A 56 0.66 -21.23 -1.93
N PRO A 57 1.82 -21.69 -2.44
CA PRO A 57 2.40 -21.20 -3.69
C PRO A 57 1.44 -21.23 -4.88
N GLU A 58 0.67 -22.31 -5.03
CA GLU A 58 -0.28 -22.51 -6.12
C GLU A 58 -1.40 -21.45 -6.12
N ASP A 59 -1.88 -21.06 -4.95
CA ASP A 59 -2.93 -20.05 -4.81
C ASP A 59 -2.37 -18.64 -5.07
N TRP A 60 -1.14 -18.36 -4.62
CA TRP A 60 -0.44 -17.11 -4.98
C TRP A 60 -0.21 -16.98 -6.48
N VAL A 61 0.10 -18.08 -7.17
CA VAL A 61 0.24 -18.09 -8.64
C VAL A 61 -1.07 -17.65 -9.30
N GLU A 62 -2.21 -18.14 -8.84
CA GLU A 62 -3.51 -17.75 -9.40
C GLU A 62 -3.86 -16.28 -9.06
N GLU A 63 -3.55 -15.79 -7.86
CA GLU A 63 -3.72 -14.39 -7.47
C GLU A 63 -2.87 -13.44 -8.33
N VAL A 64 -1.59 -13.74 -8.57
CA VAL A 64 -0.73 -12.86 -9.37
C VAL A 64 -1.11 -12.89 -10.86
N LYS A 65 -1.60 -14.03 -11.38
CA LYS A 65 -2.16 -14.11 -12.73
C LYS A 65 -3.43 -13.26 -12.84
N LEU A 66 -4.31 -13.29 -11.85
CA LEU A 66 -5.50 -12.44 -11.81
C LEU A 66 -5.11 -10.96 -11.76
N GLY A 67 -4.18 -10.58 -10.88
CA GLY A 67 -3.64 -9.22 -10.83
C GLY A 67 -3.09 -8.77 -12.18
N LEU A 68 -2.30 -9.61 -12.84
CA LEU A 68 -1.78 -9.33 -14.18
C LEU A 68 -2.89 -9.16 -15.23
N GLN A 69 -3.91 -10.02 -15.22
CA GLN A 69 -5.07 -9.91 -16.12
C GLN A 69 -5.85 -8.60 -15.91
N LEU A 70 -5.86 -8.08 -14.69
CA LEU A 70 -6.47 -6.80 -14.33
C LEU A 70 -5.56 -5.58 -14.62
N GLY A 71 -4.37 -5.80 -15.19
CA GLY A 71 -3.44 -4.76 -15.61
C GLY A 71 -2.43 -4.33 -14.55
N TYR A 72 -2.33 -5.05 -13.43
CA TYR A 72 -1.31 -4.77 -12.42
C TYR A 72 0.06 -5.26 -12.88
N MET A 73 1.10 -4.50 -12.55
CA MET A 73 2.50 -4.85 -12.77
C MET A 73 3.28 -4.97 -11.45
N SER A 74 2.57 -4.99 -10.33
CA SER A 74 3.17 -5.19 -9.02
C SER A 74 2.22 -5.92 -8.07
N SER A 75 2.76 -6.76 -7.20
CA SER A 75 2.01 -7.42 -6.12
C SER A 75 2.67 -7.23 -4.76
N LYS A 76 1.84 -7.06 -3.73
CA LYS A 76 2.21 -7.12 -2.32
C LYS A 76 1.71 -8.44 -1.73
N LEU A 77 2.65 -9.29 -1.32
CA LEU A 77 2.37 -10.61 -0.77
C LEU A 77 2.77 -10.68 0.71
N LYS A 78 2.09 -11.53 1.46
CA LYS A 78 2.26 -11.67 2.91
C LYS A 78 3.07 -12.93 3.25
N ALA A 79 4.37 -12.80 3.53
CA ALA A 79 5.18 -13.95 3.93
C ALA A 79 4.84 -14.43 5.35
N ARG A 80 4.89 -15.75 5.57
CA ARG A 80 4.65 -16.40 6.86
C ARG A 80 5.59 -17.58 7.08
N PRO A 81 5.93 -17.91 8.34
CA PRO A 81 6.93 -18.95 8.65
C PRO A 81 6.46 -20.38 8.35
N TRP A 82 5.19 -20.60 8.00
CA TRP A 82 4.67 -21.92 7.63
C TRP A 82 4.71 -22.20 6.11
N PHE A 83 5.17 -21.24 5.31
CA PHE A 83 5.46 -21.44 3.88
C PHE A 83 6.92 -21.09 3.61
N ASP A 84 7.55 -21.82 2.68
CA ASP A 84 8.88 -21.45 2.19
C ASP A 84 8.75 -20.27 1.24
N ILE A 85 9.28 -19.12 1.66
CA ILE A 85 9.21 -17.89 0.88
C ILE A 85 10.00 -17.99 -0.43
N PHE A 86 11.10 -18.73 -0.49
CA PHE A 86 11.87 -18.89 -1.72
C PHE A 86 11.07 -19.70 -2.74
N GLN A 87 10.49 -20.83 -2.31
CA GLN A 87 9.62 -21.64 -3.16
C GLN A 87 8.41 -20.82 -3.66
N GLN A 88 7.78 -20.04 -2.79
CA GLN A 88 6.70 -19.16 -3.18
C GLN A 88 7.13 -18.11 -4.20
N MET A 89 8.30 -17.50 -4.01
CA MET A 89 8.82 -16.46 -4.91
C MET A 89 9.20 -17.03 -6.28
N ASP A 90 9.78 -18.23 -6.33
CA ASP A 90 10.07 -18.92 -7.58
C ASP A 90 8.78 -19.17 -8.37
N ALA A 91 7.75 -19.74 -7.71
CA ALA A 91 6.47 -20.04 -8.33
C ALA A 91 5.76 -18.80 -8.91
N VAL A 92 5.66 -17.71 -8.14
CA VAL A 92 4.98 -16.49 -8.63
C VAL A 92 5.78 -15.75 -9.69
N SER A 93 7.11 -15.82 -9.65
CA SER A 93 7.97 -15.14 -10.63
C SER A 93 7.91 -15.83 -11.99
N GLU A 94 7.73 -17.15 -12.03
CA GLU A 94 7.51 -17.89 -13.28
C GLU A 94 6.12 -17.61 -13.90
N ALA A 95 5.14 -17.21 -13.09
CA ALA A 95 3.76 -16.99 -13.52
C ALA A 95 3.50 -15.61 -14.17
N VAL A 96 4.46 -14.68 -14.12
CA VAL A 96 4.29 -13.29 -14.55
C VAL A 96 5.43 -12.85 -15.50
N PRO A 97 5.21 -11.84 -16.36
CA PRO A 97 6.24 -11.37 -17.27
C PRO A 97 7.40 -10.67 -16.55
N ARG A 98 8.56 -10.64 -17.22
CA ARG A 98 9.70 -9.82 -16.79
C ARG A 98 9.27 -8.37 -16.61
N GLY A 99 9.65 -7.78 -15.48
CA GLY A 99 9.29 -6.40 -15.12
C GLY A 99 8.08 -6.31 -14.18
N PHE A 100 7.38 -7.41 -13.93
CA PHE A 100 6.47 -7.51 -12.80
C PHE A 100 7.28 -7.46 -11.49
N THR A 101 6.83 -6.66 -10.52
CA THR A 101 7.56 -6.45 -9.26
C THR A 101 6.81 -7.00 -8.06
N PHE A 102 7.55 -7.45 -7.05
CA PHE A 102 6.98 -8.03 -5.84
C PHE A 102 7.47 -7.27 -4.61
N SER A 103 6.55 -7.05 -3.66
CA SER A 103 6.86 -6.57 -2.32
C SER A 103 6.39 -7.59 -1.29
N ILE A 104 7.28 -7.96 -0.37
CA ILE A 104 7.01 -9.00 0.63
C ILE A 104 6.88 -8.37 2.01
N ASP A 105 5.72 -8.60 2.63
CA ASP A 105 5.38 -8.09 3.94
C ASP A 105 5.36 -9.21 4.97
N PHE A 106 6.43 -9.27 5.76
CA PHE A 106 6.64 -10.28 6.80
C PHE A 106 5.87 -10.00 8.10
N ASN A 107 5.19 -8.86 8.30
CA ASN A 107 4.45 -8.54 9.54
C ASN A 107 5.21 -8.93 10.83
N PHE A 108 6.45 -8.47 10.98
CA PHE A 108 7.33 -8.79 12.11
C PHE A 108 7.74 -10.26 12.26
N PHE A 109 7.37 -11.17 11.35
CA PHE A 109 7.78 -12.58 11.43
C PHE A 109 9.28 -12.82 11.18
N LEU A 110 10.00 -11.81 10.66
CA LEU A 110 11.46 -11.85 10.65
C LEU A 110 12.06 -11.71 12.05
N ARG A 111 11.33 -11.28 13.08
CA ARG A 111 11.69 -11.22 14.52
C ARG A 111 12.95 -10.45 14.92
N ASN A 112 14.10 -10.68 14.30
CA ASN A 112 15.40 -10.07 14.58
C ASN A 112 16.24 -9.95 13.31
N ALA A 113 17.39 -9.29 13.41
CA ALA A 113 18.28 -9.03 12.27
C ALA A 113 18.86 -10.31 11.65
N ALA A 114 19.18 -11.33 12.46
CA ALA A 114 19.80 -12.56 11.97
C ALA A 114 18.88 -13.36 11.02
N THR A 115 17.57 -13.22 11.20
CA THR A 115 16.56 -13.82 10.33
C THR A 115 16.04 -12.88 9.25
N ALA A 116 16.44 -11.60 9.25
CA ALA A 116 15.99 -10.58 8.30
C ALA A 116 16.98 -10.25 7.18
N ILE A 117 18.27 -10.51 7.40
CA ILE A 117 19.33 -10.23 6.43
C ILE A 117 19.51 -11.48 5.54
N PRO A 118 19.53 -11.35 4.21
CA PRO A 118 19.94 -12.45 3.34
C PRO A 118 21.40 -12.80 3.65
N LEU A 119 21.68 -14.08 3.95
CA LEU A 119 23.05 -14.59 4.00
C LEU A 119 23.69 -14.57 2.61
#